data_AF-A0A831TYG8-F1
#
_entry.id   AF-A0A831TYG8-F1
#
_cell.length_a   1.000
_cell.length_b   1.000
_cell.length_c   1.000
_cell.angle_alpha   90.00
_cell.angle_beta   90.00
_cell.angle_gamma   90.00
#
_symmetry.space_group_name_H-M   'P 1'
#
loop_
_entity.id
_entity.type
_entity.pdbx_description
1 polymer ?
#
loop_
_entity_poly.entity_id
_entity_poly.type
_entity_poly.pdbx_seq_one_letter_code
_entity_poly.pdbx_strand_id
1 'polypeptide(L)'
;MGKHGHKLEGWQGVPFNKVNIEDSFWRPRLEVLKTITMRACLDQCERTGRIANFAKAGGLVDGSHEGRYYNDSDVYKVLEGAAYSLMIDRDPSLEIEIDHIIDLIAAAQEEDGYLSTYYTLKAPKLKWTDMEKHEMYNGGHLLEAAVAYYEATGKRALLNVACKLADHYDNLFGPQKRHWVEGHEEIELALVKLYRVTGEERYWKLALWLLEERGNGHGVGMIWEKEEWGPAYCQDDVPVRDIETVKGHAVRAMYLFTAMADVVHVSEDPAYVDALHRVWHHTVECNMYVTGGIGPSKHNEGFTHDYDLPNDSAYCETCAAIAMVFWNHRMNLLFGDAKYMDVVERSMLNGALTGISLSGDRFFYVNPLASEGNHHRVEWFDTSCCPTNIVRFLPSIGGYLYAITKQGLAINLYTSGKSSFKLSHGNQVELNMQTEYPWDGAVGIEVQLEKNEAFPISMRIPGWCRSYKASVNGQVIPIADLRIEKGYLVLDRLWKSGDQIEFVMEMAVQVVRSRQEVEANRGRLAIQRGPLVYCLEQEDNKDFNYDDFTIRSDGSFATEYRSDLLGGIVVLSGQDSHGRPCNLIPYYAWDNRNPGFMQVWMREAESPAIYSI
;
A
#
# COMPACT_ATOMS: atom_id res chain seq x y z
N MET A 1 2.82 3.10 -41.16
CA MET A 1 4.00 3.38 -40.32
C MET A 1 3.91 2.47 -39.11
N GLY A 2 4.80 1.49 -39.00
CA GLY A 2 4.70 0.42 -38.02
C GLY A 2 4.95 0.93 -36.60
N LYS A 3 3.97 0.78 -35.72
CA LYS A 3 4.21 0.80 -34.27
C LYS A 3 5.03 -0.44 -33.95
N HIS A 4 6.32 -0.26 -33.65
CA HIS A 4 7.11 -1.31 -33.02
C HIS A 4 6.49 -1.60 -31.65
N GLY A 5 5.71 -2.68 -31.56
CA GLY A 5 5.24 -3.21 -30.29
C GLY A 5 6.45 -3.70 -29.50
N HIS A 6 6.96 -2.85 -28.61
CA HIS A 6 7.83 -3.31 -27.54
C HIS A 6 6.98 -4.22 -26.66
N LYS A 7 7.28 -5.53 -26.69
CA LYS A 7 6.73 -6.47 -25.72
C LYS A 7 7.15 -5.97 -24.33
N LEU A 8 6.19 -5.76 -23.43
CA LEU A 8 6.48 -5.37 -22.05
C LEU A 8 7.24 -6.51 -21.38
N GLU A 9 8.54 -6.33 -21.17
CA GLU A 9 9.39 -7.29 -20.45
C GLU A 9 9.30 -6.97 -18.95
N GLY A 10 8.15 -7.25 -18.34
CA GLY A 10 7.88 -6.96 -16.93
C GLY A 10 8.78 -7.76 -15.97
N TRP A 11 9.13 -7.14 -14.84
CA TRP A 11 9.78 -7.80 -13.71
C TRP A 11 8.79 -8.69 -12.95
N GLN A 12 9.32 -9.64 -12.20
CA GLN A 12 8.54 -10.52 -11.34
C GLN A 12 8.76 -10.13 -9.88
N GLY A 13 7.68 -10.00 -9.11
CA GLY A 13 7.78 -9.77 -7.67
C GLY A 13 8.41 -10.97 -6.96
N VAL A 14 9.15 -10.71 -5.89
CA VAL A 14 9.67 -11.77 -5.02
C VAL A 14 8.65 -12.04 -3.91
N PRO A 15 8.26 -13.31 -3.67
CA PRO A 15 7.38 -13.63 -2.54
C PRO A 15 8.00 -13.21 -1.20
N PHE A 16 7.22 -12.57 -0.33
CA PHE A 16 7.72 -12.03 0.94
C PHE A 16 8.30 -13.12 1.87
N ASN A 17 7.84 -14.37 1.78
CA ASN A 17 8.38 -15.50 2.55
C ASN A 17 9.77 -15.97 2.10
N LYS A 18 10.33 -15.38 1.02
CA LYS A 18 11.73 -15.54 0.60
C LYS A 18 12.65 -14.46 1.17
N VAL A 19 12.09 -13.56 1.98
CA VAL A 19 12.77 -12.40 2.53
C VAL A 19 12.61 -12.42 4.05
N ASN A 20 13.69 -12.74 4.74
CA ASN A 20 13.75 -12.72 6.20
C ASN A 20 14.25 -11.34 6.66
N ILE A 21 13.37 -10.58 7.31
CA ILE A 21 13.65 -9.22 7.80
C ILE A 21 14.19 -9.30 9.23
N GLU A 22 15.37 -8.73 9.46
CA GLU A 22 16.10 -8.79 10.73
C GLU A 22 16.46 -7.41 11.29
N ASP A 23 15.86 -6.35 10.77
CA ASP A 23 16.19 -4.95 11.11
C ASP A 23 15.60 -4.46 12.43
N SER A 24 15.96 -3.22 12.81
CA SER A 24 15.45 -2.54 14.00
C SER A 24 14.12 -1.81 13.75
N PHE A 25 13.73 -1.59 12.48
CA PHE A 25 12.54 -0.84 12.12
C PHE A 25 11.31 -1.74 11.88
N TRP A 26 11.39 -2.65 10.93
CA TRP A 26 10.25 -3.50 10.55
C TRP A 26 10.02 -4.67 11.50
N ARG A 27 11.08 -5.35 11.94
CA ARG A 27 10.92 -6.55 12.77
C ARG A 27 10.07 -6.32 14.02
N PRO A 28 10.28 -5.28 14.86
CA PRO A 28 9.42 -5.05 16.02
C PRO A 28 7.95 -4.83 15.66
N ARG A 29 7.66 -4.19 14.51
CA ARG A 29 6.30 -3.95 14.04
C ARG A 29 5.62 -5.24 13.59
N LEU A 30 6.35 -6.13 12.92
CA LEU A 30 5.85 -7.45 12.53
C LEU A 30 5.55 -8.32 13.76
N GLU A 31 6.38 -8.24 14.81
CA GLU A 31 6.13 -8.93 16.08
C GLU A 31 4.89 -8.39 16.81
N VAL A 32 4.74 -7.07 16.87
CA VAL A 32 3.53 -6.42 17.43
C VAL A 32 2.29 -6.82 16.64
N LEU A 33 2.38 -6.85 15.30
CA LEU A 33 1.26 -7.29 14.48
C LEU A 33 0.85 -8.73 14.80
N LYS A 34 1.83 -9.62 14.86
CA LYS A 34 1.60 -11.04 15.12
C LYS A 34 0.99 -11.27 16.49
N THR A 35 1.47 -10.57 17.51
CA THR A 35 1.11 -10.83 18.91
C THR A 35 -0.08 -10.01 19.41
N ILE A 36 -0.32 -8.82 18.84
CA ILE A 36 -1.36 -7.89 19.30
C ILE A 36 -2.39 -7.65 18.19
N THR A 37 -1.97 -7.10 17.05
CA THR A 37 -2.91 -6.62 16.01
C THR A 37 -3.78 -7.73 15.44
N MET A 38 -3.19 -8.91 15.19
CA MET A 38 -3.91 -10.08 14.66
C MET A 38 -5.05 -10.49 15.59
N ARG A 39 -4.75 -10.65 16.89
CA ARG A 39 -5.74 -11.01 17.90
C ARG A 39 -6.81 -9.93 18.06
N ALA A 40 -6.40 -8.66 18.10
CA ALA A 40 -7.33 -7.54 18.17
C ALA A 40 -8.34 -7.56 17.00
N CYS A 41 -7.88 -7.81 15.77
CA CYS A 41 -8.77 -7.88 14.60
C CYS A 41 -9.69 -9.10 14.64
N LEU A 42 -9.18 -10.29 15.02
CA LEU A 42 -9.99 -11.51 15.16
C LEU A 42 -11.07 -11.36 16.24
N ASP A 43 -10.70 -10.84 17.42
CA ASP A 43 -11.64 -10.59 18.51
C ASP A 43 -12.73 -9.61 18.13
N GLN A 44 -12.40 -8.58 17.36
CA GLN A 44 -13.40 -7.63 16.86
C GLN A 44 -14.33 -8.29 15.84
N CYS A 45 -13.81 -9.12 14.93
CA CYS A 45 -14.64 -9.88 13.98
C CYS A 45 -15.60 -10.83 14.68
N GLU A 46 -15.16 -11.50 15.74
CA GLU A 46 -16.00 -12.35 16.58
C GLU A 46 -17.05 -11.54 17.34
N ARG A 47 -16.61 -10.55 18.14
CA ARG A 47 -17.46 -9.76 19.03
C ARG A 47 -18.54 -8.95 18.30
N THR A 48 -18.26 -8.53 17.08
CA THR A 48 -19.20 -7.75 16.25
C THR A 48 -20.04 -8.62 15.33
N GLY A 49 -20.02 -9.94 15.50
CA GLY A 49 -20.88 -10.89 14.80
C GLY A 49 -20.50 -11.17 13.35
N ARG A 50 -19.35 -10.66 12.87
CA ARG A 50 -18.90 -10.82 11.49
C ARG A 50 -18.62 -12.29 11.16
N ILE A 51 -17.95 -13.01 12.06
CA ILE A 51 -17.71 -14.46 11.91
C ILE A 51 -19.03 -15.24 12.08
N ALA A 52 -19.82 -14.90 13.09
CA ALA A 52 -21.10 -15.57 13.37
C ALA A 52 -22.11 -15.48 12.21
N ASN A 53 -22.05 -14.44 11.36
CA ASN A 53 -22.90 -14.32 10.18
C ASN A 53 -22.72 -15.50 9.20
N PHE A 54 -21.52 -16.07 9.07
CA PHE A 54 -21.29 -17.25 8.23
C PHE A 54 -21.99 -18.50 8.80
N ALA A 55 -21.87 -18.72 10.12
CA ALA A 55 -22.57 -19.84 10.77
C ALA A 55 -24.10 -19.74 10.62
N LYS A 56 -24.65 -18.54 10.71
CA LYS A 56 -26.08 -18.28 10.48
C LYS A 56 -26.47 -18.53 9.02
N ALA A 57 -25.68 -18.00 8.07
CA ALA A 57 -25.95 -18.15 6.64
C ALA A 57 -25.90 -19.62 6.19
N GLY A 58 -25.00 -20.42 6.79
CA GLY A 58 -24.92 -21.86 6.57
C GLY A 58 -25.96 -22.70 7.33
N GLY A 59 -26.89 -22.07 8.07
CA GLY A 59 -27.92 -22.77 8.84
C GLY A 59 -27.40 -23.61 10.01
N LEU A 60 -26.16 -23.36 10.47
CA LEU A 60 -25.57 -24.04 11.63
C LEU A 60 -26.13 -23.51 12.95
N VAL A 61 -26.55 -22.24 12.96
CA VAL A 61 -27.22 -21.57 14.08
C VAL A 61 -28.34 -20.67 13.55
N ASP A 62 -29.42 -20.52 14.31
CA ASP A 62 -30.49 -19.59 13.97
C ASP A 62 -30.06 -18.13 14.19
N GLY A 63 -30.47 -17.21 13.31
CA GLY A 63 -30.21 -15.79 13.50
C GLY A 63 -30.44 -14.95 12.24
N SER A 64 -30.22 -13.64 12.38
CA SER A 64 -30.24 -12.68 11.26
C SER A 64 -28.87 -12.03 11.08
N HIS A 65 -28.64 -11.43 9.90
CA HIS A 65 -27.41 -10.71 9.58
C HIS A 65 -27.16 -9.54 10.53
N GLU A 66 -25.94 -9.44 11.04
CA GLU A 66 -25.48 -8.33 11.87
C GLU A 66 -24.45 -7.46 11.16
N GLY A 67 -24.57 -6.14 11.33
CA GLY A 67 -23.67 -5.16 10.74
C GLY A 67 -23.97 -4.80 9.28
N ARG A 68 -22.94 -4.38 8.54
CA ARG A 68 -23.01 -3.87 7.17
C ARG A 68 -22.93 -5.02 6.15
N TYR A 69 -23.39 -4.77 4.94
CA TYR A 69 -23.42 -5.76 3.85
C TYR A 69 -22.02 -6.13 3.32
N TYR A 70 -21.02 -5.27 3.54
CA TYR A 70 -19.61 -5.51 3.20
C TYR A 70 -18.77 -6.11 4.35
N ASN A 71 -19.39 -6.44 5.50
CA ASN A 71 -18.63 -6.93 6.67
C ASN A 71 -17.99 -8.31 6.47
N ASP A 72 -18.44 -9.09 5.48
CA ASP A 72 -17.79 -10.35 5.12
C ASP A 72 -16.31 -10.12 4.73
N SER A 73 -16.03 -9.00 4.04
CA SER A 73 -14.67 -8.62 3.65
C SER A 73 -13.71 -8.39 4.82
N ASP A 74 -14.22 -7.98 5.99
CA ASP A 74 -13.39 -7.77 7.17
C ASP A 74 -12.80 -9.12 7.64
N VAL A 75 -13.60 -10.19 7.63
CA VAL A 75 -13.12 -11.53 7.97
C VAL A 75 -12.10 -11.98 6.93
N TYR A 76 -12.40 -11.85 5.64
CA TYR A 76 -11.49 -12.30 4.58
C TYR A 76 -10.12 -11.63 4.66
N LYS A 77 -10.06 -10.31 4.87
CA LYS A 77 -8.78 -9.59 5.03
C LYS A 77 -8.00 -10.05 6.27
N VAL A 78 -8.68 -10.33 7.38
CA VAL A 78 -8.02 -10.88 8.58
C VAL A 78 -7.47 -12.28 8.29
N LEU A 79 -8.22 -13.13 7.57
CA LEU A 79 -7.73 -14.45 7.13
C LEU A 79 -6.52 -14.32 6.21
N GLU A 80 -6.50 -13.33 5.31
CA GLU A 80 -5.37 -13.05 4.43
C GLU A 80 -4.12 -12.66 5.25
N GLY A 81 -4.26 -11.75 6.22
CA GLY A 81 -3.17 -11.39 7.13
C GLY A 81 -2.68 -12.57 7.97
N ALA A 82 -3.60 -13.41 8.47
CA ALA A 82 -3.26 -14.61 9.21
C ALA A 82 -2.48 -15.61 8.32
N ALA A 83 -2.90 -15.80 7.07
CA ALA A 83 -2.19 -16.62 6.10
C ALA A 83 -0.75 -16.12 5.88
N TYR A 84 -0.57 -14.81 5.69
CA TYR A 84 0.77 -14.25 5.53
C TYR A 84 1.64 -14.39 6.77
N SER A 85 1.06 -14.21 7.96
CA SER A 85 1.76 -14.48 9.23
C SER A 85 2.26 -15.93 9.30
N LEU A 86 1.40 -16.90 8.94
CA LEU A 86 1.74 -18.34 8.90
C LEU A 86 2.83 -18.70 7.87
N MET A 87 3.02 -17.89 6.82
CA MET A 87 4.12 -18.09 5.87
C MET A 87 5.48 -17.68 6.46
N ILE A 88 5.49 -16.72 7.38
CA ILE A 88 6.71 -16.22 8.03
C ILE A 88 7.06 -17.11 9.22
N ASP A 89 6.08 -17.33 10.12
CA ASP A 89 6.26 -18.16 11.30
C ASP A 89 4.99 -18.98 11.58
N ARG A 90 5.17 -20.30 11.72
CA ARG A 90 4.04 -21.22 11.87
C ARG A 90 3.46 -21.15 13.28
N ASP A 91 2.15 -20.98 13.35
CA ASP A 91 1.38 -21.03 14.58
C ASP A 91 0.23 -22.05 14.41
N PRO A 92 0.39 -23.28 14.93
CA PRO A 92 -0.65 -24.30 14.83
C PRO A 92 -1.98 -23.91 15.50
N SER A 93 -1.94 -23.09 16.56
CA SER A 93 -3.16 -22.66 17.25
C SER A 93 -3.93 -21.65 16.43
N LEU A 94 -3.24 -20.67 15.84
CA LEU A 94 -3.84 -19.75 14.88
C LEU A 94 -4.38 -20.53 13.66
N GLU A 95 -3.60 -21.46 13.10
CA GLU A 95 -4.02 -22.22 11.93
C GLU A 95 -5.32 -23.01 12.16
N ILE A 96 -5.50 -23.61 13.35
CA ILE A 96 -6.74 -24.30 13.75
C ILE A 96 -7.93 -23.33 13.85
N GLU A 97 -7.73 -22.14 14.42
CA GLU A 97 -8.78 -21.11 14.49
C GLU A 97 -9.19 -20.65 13.09
N ILE A 98 -8.22 -20.43 12.19
CA ILE A 98 -8.49 -20.06 10.80
C ILE A 98 -9.21 -21.19 10.05
N ASP A 99 -8.78 -22.45 10.21
CA ASP A 99 -9.48 -23.61 9.62
C ASP A 99 -10.96 -23.65 10.05
N HIS A 100 -11.25 -23.40 11.34
CA HIS A 100 -12.62 -23.36 11.83
C HIS A 100 -13.45 -22.25 11.17
N ILE A 101 -12.90 -21.04 11.01
CA ILE A 101 -13.59 -19.94 10.32
C ILE A 101 -13.83 -20.30 8.85
N ILE A 102 -12.86 -20.95 8.19
CA ILE A 102 -13.01 -21.43 6.81
C ILE A 102 -14.14 -22.44 6.69
N ASP A 103 -14.31 -23.35 7.64
CA ASP A 103 -15.42 -24.29 7.65
C ASP A 103 -16.78 -23.58 7.74
N LEU A 104 -16.88 -22.50 8.53
CA LEU A 104 -18.09 -21.67 8.61
C LEU A 104 -18.37 -20.95 7.27
N ILE A 105 -17.34 -20.39 6.65
CA ILE A 105 -17.43 -19.73 5.33
C ILE A 105 -17.90 -20.74 4.27
N ALA A 106 -17.32 -21.93 4.27
CA ALA A 106 -17.68 -22.99 3.33
C ALA A 106 -19.13 -23.47 3.54
N ALA A 107 -19.59 -23.56 4.79
CA ALA A 107 -20.98 -23.91 5.10
C ALA A 107 -21.98 -22.84 4.65
N ALA A 108 -21.57 -21.57 4.61
CA ALA A 108 -22.40 -20.45 4.15
C ALA A 108 -22.52 -20.34 2.62
N GLN A 109 -21.67 -21.04 1.86
CA GLN A 109 -21.70 -20.98 0.39
C GLN A 109 -22.89 -21.78 -0.16
N GLU A 110 -23.67 -21.14 -1.03
CA GLU A 110 -24.83 -21.75 -1.66
C GLU A 110 -24.42 -22.74 -2.77
N GLU A 111 -25.35 -23.60 -3.20
CA GLU A 111 -25.07 -24.69 -4.14
C GLU A 111 -24.53 -24.21 -5.51
N ASP A 112 -24.96 -23.03 -5.98
CA ASP A 112 -24.50 -22.42 -7.23
C ASP A 112 -23.13 -21.73 -7.10
N GLY A 113 -22.57 -21.65 -5.90
CA GLY A 113 -21.30 -20.99 -5.59
C GLY A 113 -21.45 -19.60 -5.00
N TYR A 114 -22.65 -19.02 -4.97
CA TYR A 114 -22.90 -17.70 -4.39
C TYR A 114 -22.54 -17.67 -2.90
N LEU A 115 -21.93 -16.57 -2.46
CA LEU A 115 -21.57 -16.34 -1.06
C LEU A 115 -21.66 -14.87 -0.70
N SER A 116 -22.68 -14.52 0.08
CA SER A 116 -22.77 -13.25 0.81
C SER A 116 -23.74 -13.43 1.98
N THR A 117 -23.24 -13.26 3.21
CA THR A 117 -24.07 -13.52 4.40
C THR A 117 -25.26 -12.55 4.47
N TYR A 118 -25.07 -11.30 4.05
CA TYR A 118 -26.13 -10.29 4.02
C TYR A 118 -27.27 -10.69 3.10
N TYR A 119 -26.97 -11.05 1.84
CA TYR A 119 -28.02 -11.40 0.89
C TYR A 119 -28.67 -12.73 1.23
N THR A 120 -27.90 -13.74 1.64
CA THR A 120 -28.44 -15.04 2.06
C THR A 120 -29.42 -14.89 3.23
N LEU A 121 -29.08 -14.09 4.25
CA LEU A 121 -29.88 -13.97 5.48
C LEU A 121 -30.97 -12.88 5.45
N LYS A 122 -30.71 -11.75 4.78
CA LYS A 122 -31.55 -10.55 4.90
C LYS A 122 -32.29 -10.20 3.61
N ALA A 123 -31.67 -10.42 2.45
CA ALA A 123 -32.17 -9.92 1.18
C ALA A 123 -32.05 -10.92 0.01
N PRO A 124 -32.47 -12.20 0.14
CA PRO A 124 -32.11 -13.24 -0.83
C PRO A 124 -32.68 -13.01 -2.24
N LYS A 125 -33.77 -12.23 -2.35
CA LYS A 125 -34.39 -11.87 -3.62
C LYS A 125 -33.74 -10.66 -4.32
N LEU A 126 -32.79 -10.00 -3.67
CA LEU A 126 -32.13 -8.79 -4.16
C LEU A 126 -30.68 -9.04 -4.60
N LYS A 127 -30.23 -10.30 -4.63
CA LYS A 127 -28.91 -10.67 -5.15
C LYS A 127 -28.74 -10.13 -6.57
N TRP A 128 -27.59 -9.52 -6.83
CA TRP A 128 -27.27 -8.94 -8.12
C TRP A 128 -28.33 -7.94 -8.58
N THR A 129 -28.84 -7.06 -7.73
CA THR A 129 -29.81 -6.02 -8.16
C THR A 129 -29.30 -4.60 -8.00
N ASP A 130 -28.29 -4.41 -7.16
CA ASP A 130 -27.73 -3.10 -6.81
C ASP A 130 -26.21 -3.23 -6.81
N MET A 131 -25.56 -2.64 -7.81
CA MET A 131 -24.12 -2.75 -8.01
C MET A 131 -23.33 -1.95 -6.96
N GLU A 132 -23.97 -1.10 -6.15
CA GLU A 132 -23.32 -0.41 -5.04
C GLU A 132 -23.03 -1.34 -3.85
N LYS A 133 -23.68 -2.52 -3.77
CA LYS A 133 -23.77 -3.31 -2.54
C LYS A 133 -22.67 -4.35 -2.30
N HIS A 134 -21.47 -4.09 -2.82
CA HIS A 134 -20.23 -4.80 -2.45
C HIS A 134 -20.28 -6.33 -2.60
N GLU A 135 -21.14 -6.86 -3.48
CA GLU A 135 -21.24 -8.32 -3.70
C GLU A 135 -19.92 -8.86 -4.28
N MET A 136 -19.41 -8.27 -5.36
CA MET A 136 -18.11 -8.68 -5.91
C MET A 136 -16.93 -8.16 -5.09
N TYR A 137 -17.05 -7.03 -4.39
CA TYR A 137 -15.99 -6.56 -3.49
C TYR A 137 -15.71 -7.56 -2.36
N ASN A 138 -16.77 -8.08 -1.72
CA ASN A 138 -16.63 -9.15 -0.73
C ASN A 138 -15.99 -10.39 -1.36
N GLY A 139 -16.42 -10.78 -2.56
CA GLY A 139 -15.84 -11.91 -3.29
C GLY A 139 -14.37 -11.73 -3.65
N GLY A 140 -13.95 -10.52 -4.05
CA GLY A 140 -12.55 -10.25 -4.38
C GLY A 140 -11.64 -10.42 -3.17
N HIS A 141 -12.03 -9.88 -2.01
CA HIS A 141 -11.29 -10.11 -0.76
C HIS A 141 -11.27 -11.58 -0.32
N LEU A 142 -12.36 -12.33 -0.54
CA LEU A 142 -12.36 -13.79 -0.33
C LEU A 142 -11.32 -14.48 -1.22
N LEU A 143 -11.27 -14.13 -2.51
CA LEU A 143 -10.34 -14.69 -3.47
C LEU A 143 -8.88 -14.41 -3.06
N GLU A 144 -8.58 -13.18 -2.62
CA GLU A 144 -7.25 -12.83 -2.12
C GLU A 144 -6.85 -13.65 -0.89
N ALA A 145 -7.75 -13.79 0.08
CA ALA A 145 -7.54 -14.59 1.29
C ALA A 145 -7.36 -16.08 0.97
N ALA A 146 -8.14 -16.60 0.04
CA ALA A 146 -8.08 -17.98 -0.41
C ALA A 146 -6.75 -18.33 -1.07
N VAL A 147 -6.25 -17.44 -1.93
CA VAL A 147 -4.92 -17.58 -2.54
C VAL A 147 -3.84 -17.54 -1.47
N ALA A 148 -3.86 -16.53 -0.59
CA ALA A 148 -2.87 -16.41 0.48
C ALA A 148 -2.84 -17.65 1.38
N TYR A 149 -4.01 -18.15 1.78
CA TYR A 149 -4.10 -19.32 2.67
C TYR A 149 -3.64 -20.61 1.98
N TYR A 150 -3.92 -20.78 0.68
CA TYR A 150 -3.40 -21.90 -0.10
C TYR A 150 -1.87 -21.85 -0.23
N GLU A 151 -1.31 -20.69 -0.58
CA GLU A 151 0.14 -20.51 -0.64
C GLU A 151 0.79 -20.75 0.73
N ALA A 152 0.08 -20.38 1.81
CA ALA A 152 0.58 -20.55 3.16
C ALA A 152 0.55 -22.01 3.59
N THR A 153 -0.53 -22.75 3.36
CA THR A 153 -0.72 -24.07 4.02
C THR A 153 -0.74 -25.25 3.06
N GLY A 154 -0.91 -25.00 1.76
CA GLY A 154 -1.24 -26.00 0.75
C GLY A 154 -2.70 -26.51 0.84
N LYS A 155 -3.47 -26.09 1.85
CA LYS A 155 -4.86 -26.50 2.03
C LYS A 155 -5.76 -25.82 1.01
N ARG A 156 -6.70 -26.58 0.47
CA ARG A 156 -7.56 -26.14 -0.64
C ARG A 156 -8.98 -25.78 -0.25
N ALA A 157 -9.37 -25.90 1.02
CA ALA A 157 -10.75 -25.68 1.45
C ALA A 157 -11.25 -24.29 1.04
N LEU A 158 -10.57 -23.22 1.49
CA LEU A 158 -10.92 -21.85 1.12
C LEU A 158 -10.71 -21.56 -0.38
N LEU A 159 -9.66 -22.12 -0.99
CA LEU A 159 -9.41 -22.00 -2.44
C LEU A 159 -10.56 -22.58 -3.28
N ASN A 160 -11.11 -23.71 -2.88
CA ASN A 160 -12.24 -24.33 -3.58
C ASN A 160 -13.52 -23.48 -3.43
N VAL A 161 -13.75 -22.87 -2.27
CA VAL A 161 -14.86 -21.90 -2.07
C VAL A 161 -14.69 -20.72 -3.02
N ALA A 162 -13.48 -20.14 -3.08
CA ALA A 162 -13.18 -19.04 -3.99
C ALA A 162 -13.34 -19.39 -5.47
N CYS A 163 -12.87 -20.56 -5.91
CA CYS A 163 -13.08 -21.02 -7.30
C CYS A 163 -14.57 -21.17 -7.63
N LYS A 164 -15.38 -21.76 -6.73
CA LYS A 164 -16.83 -21.86 -6.93
C LYS A 164 -17.51 -20.50 -7.04
N LEU A 165 -17.09 -19.53 -6.24
CA LEU A 165 -17.62 -18.17 -6.31
C LEU A 165 -17.20 -17.47 -7.63
N ALA A 166 -15.95 -17.65 -8.06
CA ALA A 166 -15.48 -17.13 -9.34
C ALA A 166 -16.21 -17.79 -10.53
N ASP A 167 -16.50 -19.09 -10.45
CA ASP A 167 -17.28 -19.82 -11.45
C ASP A 167 -18.74 -19.32 -11.50
N HIS A 168 -19.33 -19.00 -10.34
CA HIS A 168 -20.64 -18.36 -10.24
C HIS A 168 -20.67 -17.01 -10.97
N TYR A 169 -19.64 -16.17 -10.77
CA TYR A 169 -19.51 -14.90 -11.48
C TYR A 169 -19.38 -15.09 -12.99
N ASP A 170 -18.47 -15.97 -13.43
CA ASP A 170 -18.30 -16.25 -14.86
C ASP A 170 -19.58 -16.80 -15.48
N ASN A 171 -20.39 -17.58 -14.76
CA ASN A 171 -21.66 -18.10 -15.30
C ASN A 171 -22.70 -16.99 -15.53
N LEU A 172 -22.76 -15.98 -14.66
CA LEU A 172 -23.75 -14.90 -14.73
C LEU A 172 -23.34 -13.74 -15.64
N PHE A 173 -22.06 -13.39 -15.62
CA PHE A 173 -21.53 -12.17 -16.20
C PHE A 173 -20.50 -12.47 -17.30
N GLY A 174 -20.37 -11.57 -18.26
CA GLY A 174 -19.48 -11.73 -19.39
C GLY A 174 -20.12 -11.39 -20.74
N PRO A 175 -19.37 -11.56 -21.84
CA PRO A 175 -19.86 -11.29 -23.18
C PRO A 175 -21.14 -12.08 -23.48
N GLN A 176 -22.17 -11.39 -23.99
CA GLN A 176 -23.50 -11.96 -24.29
C GLN A 176 -24.27 -12.51 -23.08
N LYS A 177 -23.75 -12.32 -21.87
CA LYS A 177 -24.43 -12.61 -20.60
C LYS A 177 -24.95 -11.28 -20.02
N ARG A 178 -25.06 -11.21 -18.69
CA ARG A 178 -25.52 -10.00 -18.01
C ARG A 178 -24.38 -8.98 -17.88
N HIS A 179 -24.66 -7.71 -18.17
CA HIS A 179 -23.77 -6.58 -17.88
C HIS A 179 -23.64 -6.36 -16.37
N TRP A 180 -22.43 -6.08 -15.90
CA TRP A 180 -22.15 -5.84 -14.48
C TRP A 180 -20.90 -4.97 -14.29
N VAL A 181 -21.03 -3.97 -13.43
CA VAL A 181 -19.94 -3.09 -13.02
C VAL A 181 -20.05 -2.91 -11.51
N GLU A 182 -19.19 -3.58 -10.75
CA GLU A 182 -19.20 -3.46 -9.29
C GLU A 182 -18.90 -2.01 -8.86
N GLY A 183 -19.67 -1.48 -7.93
CA GLY A 183 -19.54 -0.10 -7.44
C GLY A 183 -18.31 0.12 -6.57
N HIS A 184 -17.56 -0.92 -6.20
CA HIS A 184 -16.25 -0.85 -5.54
C HIS A 184 -15.32 -1.94 -6.09
N GLU A 185 -14.33 -1.52 -6.87
CA GLU A 185 -13.29 -2.32 -7.51
C GLU A 185 -12.50 -3.14 -6.49
N GLU A 186 -12.16 -4.38 -6.81
CA GLU A 186 -11.34 -5.31 -5.99
C GLU A 186 -11.35 -6.69 -6.65
N ILE A 187 -12.48 -7.08 -7.24
CA ILE A 187 -12.64 -8.39 -7.86
C ILE A 187 -11.70 -8.59 -9.05
N GLU A 188 -11.40 -7.53 -9.80
CA GLU A 188 -10.60 -7.57 -11.00
C GLU A 188 -9.14 -7.98 -10.69
N LEU A 189 -8.51 -7.38 -9.68
CA LEU A 189 -7.15 -7.75 -9.24
C LEU A 189 -7.15 -9.15 -8.58
N ALA A 190 -8.21 -9.49 -7.84
CA ALA A 190 -8.31 -10.77 -7.15
C ALA A 190 -8.48 -11.95 -8.11
N LEU A 191 -9.22 -11.78 -9.21
CA LEU A 191 -9.37 -12.77 -10.26
C LEU A 191 -8.05 -13.05 -10.98
N VAL A 192 -7.21 -12.03 -11.23
CA VAL A 192 -5.87 -12.23 -11.80
C VAL A 192 -4.98 -12.99 -10.80
N LYS A 193 -5.08 -12.69 -9.50
CA LYS A 193 -4.37 -13.42 -8.45
C LYS A 193 -4.80 -14.89 -8.38
N LEU A 194 -6.11 -15.16 -8.46
CA LEU A 194 -6.66 -16.52 -8.50
C LEU A 194 -6.20 -17.29 -9.75
N TYR A 195 -6.17 -16.64 -10.92
CA TYR A 195 -5.64 -17.21 -12.15
C TYR A 195 -4.19 -17.69 -11.99
N ARG A 196 -3.31 -16.89 -11.35
CA ARG A 196 -1.88 -17.24 -11.18
C ARG A 196 -1.68 -18.56 -10.42
N VAL A 197 -2.57 -18.89 -9.48
CA VAL A 197 -2.50 -20.13 -8.67
C VAL A 197 -3.25 -21.30 -9.31
N THR A 198 -4.30 -21.04 -10.07
CA THR A 198 -5.17 -22.10 -10.63
C THR A 198 -4.84 -22.47 -12.07
N GLY A 199 -4.26 -21.54 -12.84
CA GLY A 199 -4.08 -21.65 -14.28
C GLY A 199 -5.37 -21.50 -15.09
N GLU A 200 -6.51 -21.19 -14.46
CA GLU A 200 -7.81 -21.08 -15.13
C GLU A 200 -7.94 -19.72 -15.83
N GLU A 201 -7.79 -19.73 -17.17
CA GLU A 201 -7.79 -18.52 -17.97
C GLU A 201 -9.12 -17.75 -17.95
N ARG A 202 -10.25 -18.41 -17.66
CA ARG A 202 -11.54 -17.71 -17.55
C ARG A 202 -11.49 -16.59 -16.51
N TYR A 203 -10.75 -16.76 -15.41
CA TYR A 203 -10.72 -15.78 -14.33
C TYR A 203 -10.09 -14.45 -14.74
N TRP A 204 -8.91 -14.45 -15.36
CA TRP A 204 -8.30 -13.19 -15.82
C TRP A 204 -9.06 -12.60 -17.02
N LYS A 205 -9.72 -13.41 -17.84
CA LYS A 205 -10.59 -12.93 -18.93
C LYS A 205 -11.85 -12.26 -18.38
N LEU A 206 -12.42 -12.78 -17.30
CA LEU A 206 -13.53 -12.14 -16.58
C LEU A 206 -13.08 -10.81 -15.98
N ALA A 207 -11.87 -10.75 -15.37
CA ALA A 207 -11.31 -9.49 -14.88
C ALA A 207 -11.16 -8.45 -16.00
N LEU A 208 -10.60 -8.85 -17.13
CA LEU A 208 -10.49 -8.01 -18.32
C LEU A 208 -11.86 -7.51 -18.80
N TRP A 209 -12.86 -8.39 -18.85
CA TRP A 209 -14.20 -7.99 -19.24
C TRP A 209 -14.81 -6.99 -18.25
N LEU A 210 -14.70 -7.22 -16.94
CA LEU A 210 -15.20 -6.29 -15.92
C LEU A 210 -14.56 -4.89 -16.04
N LEU A 211 -13.26 -4.83 -16.34
CA LEU A 211 -12.57 -3.56 -16.62
C LEU A 211 -13.16 -2.86 -17.86
N GLU A 212 -13.41 -3.61 -18.94
CA GLU A 212 -13.96 -3.06 -20.18
C GLU A 212 -15.43 -2.66 -20.10
N GLU A 213 -16.19 -3.23 -19.16
CA GLU A 213 -17.59 -2.83 -18.93
C GLU A 213 -17.69 -1.43 -18.30
N ARG A 214 -16.69 -1.02 -17.52
CA ARG A 214 -16.65 0.32 -16.91
C ARG A 214 -16.61 1.41 -17.97
N GLY A 215 -17.35 2.49 -17.72
CA GLY A 215 -17.44 3.66 -18.59
C GLY A 215 -18.51 3.59 -19.67
N ASN A 216 -19.34 2.53 -19.69
CA ASN A 216 -20.36 2.31 -20.72
C ASN A 216 -21.80 2.58 -20.25
N GLY A 217 -21.97 3.15 -19.04
CA GLY A 217 -23.30 3.51 -18.52
C GLY A 217 -24.15 2.31 -18.09
N HIS A 218 -23.51 1.22 -17.64
CA HIS A 218 -24.17 0.01 -17.15
C HIS A 218 -24.38 -0.01 -15.64
N GLY A 219 -23.80 0.93 -14.91
CA GLY A 219 -23.92 1.04 -13.46
C GLY A 219 -25.36 1.26 -12.98
N VAL A 220 -25.74 0.55 -11.90
CA VAL A 220 -27.06 0.61 -11.28
C VAL A 220 -26.91 0.66 -9.77
N GLY A 221 -27.41 1.73 -9.14
CA GLY A 221 -27.35 1.95 -7.69
C GLY A 221 -27.42 3.44 -7.35
N MET A 222 -27.56 3.77 -6.06
CA MET A 222 -27.72 5.17 -5.61
C MET A 222 -26.48 6.02 -5.91
N ILE A 223 -25.28 5.44 -5.93
CA ILE A 223 -24.04 6.11 -6.36
C ILE A 223 -24.21 6.82 -7.71
N TRP A 224 -24.74 6.13 -8.72
CA TRP A 224 -24.84 6.64 -10.10
C TRP A 224 -25.94 7.69 -10.25
N GLU A 225 -26.96 7.67 -9.40
CA GLU A 225 -28.05 8.64 -9.40
C GLU A 225 -27.74 9.93 -8.63
N LYS A 226 -26.70 9.91 -7.78
CA LYS A 226 -26.35 11.07 -6.95
C LYS A 226 -25.58 12.11 -7.78
N GLU A 227 -26.22 13.26 -8.04
CA GLU A 227 -25.69 14.34 -8.88
C GLU A 227 -24.27 14.81 -8.48
N GLU A 228 -23.95 14.85 -7.19
CA GLU A 228 -22.65 15.30 -6.67
C GLU A 228 -21.50 14.32 -6.92
N TRP A 229 -21.81 13.04 -7.15
CA TRP A 229 -20.84 11.95 -7.27
C TRP A 229 -20.86 11.38 -8.69
N GLY A 230 -22.03 10.87 -9.08
CA GLY A 230 -22.27 10.19 -10.33
C GLY A 230 -21.36 8.98 -10.55
N PRO A 231 -21.27 8.50 -11.80
CA PRO A 231 -20.41 7.38 -12.18
C PRO A 231 -18.92 7.60 -11.85
N ALA A 232 -18.46 8.86 -11.80
CA ALA A 232 -17.06 9.19 -11.53
C ALA A 232 -16.60 8.79 -10.12
N TYR A 233 -17.54 8.63 -9.18
CA TYR A 233 -17.24 8.20 -7.81
C TYR A 233 -16.65 6.78 -7.73
N CYS A 234 -17.06 5.91 -8.66
CA CYS A 234 -16.58 4.53 -8.86
C CYS A 234 -15.88 4.36 -10.22
N GLN A 235 -15.29 5.44 -10.75
CA GLN A 235 -14.46 5.44 -11.96
C GLN A 235 -15.15 4.80 -13.18
N ASP A 236 -16.48 4.96 -13.26
CA ASP A 236 -17.37 4.43 -14.30
C ASP A 236 -17.86 5.54 -15.25
N ASP A 237 -17.24 6.73 -15.21
CA ASP A 237 -17.61 7.88 -16.06
C ASP A 237 -17.00 7.84 -17.46
N VAL A 238 -15.89 7.12 -17.65
CA VAL A 238 -15.22 6.94 -18.94
C VAL A 238 -14.67 5.52 -19.05
N PRO A 239 -14.55 4.96 -20.28
CA PRO A 239 -13.88 3.68 -20.47
C PRO A 239 -12.48 3.68 -19.87
N VAL A 240 -12.08 2.57 -19.24
CA VAL A 240 -10.79 2.47 -18.53
C VAL A 240 -9.57 2.77 -19.42
N ARG A 241 -9.68 2.52 -20.73
CA ARG A 241 -8.64 2.82 -21.74
C ARG A 241 -8.45 4.33 -21.96
N ASP A 242 -9.49 5.10 -21.69
CA ASP A 242 -9.57 6.53 -21.98
C ASP A 242 -9.41 7.38 -20.72
N ILE A 243 -9.18 6.77 -19.55
CA ILE A 243 -8.91 7.51 -18.31
C ILE A 243 -7.67 8.39 -18.48
N GLU A 244 -7.81 9.66 -18.13
CA GLU A 244 -6.72 10.65 -18.13
C GLU A 244 -6.44 11.20 -16.72
N THR A 245 -7.48 11.31 -15.90
CA THR A 245 -7.46 11.98 -14.60
C THR A 245 -8.05 11.07 -13.52
N VAL A 246 -7.49 11.12 -12.31
CA VAL A 246 -8.08 10.41 -11.16
C VAL A 246 -9.25 11.22 -10.57
N LYS A 247 -10.36 10.54 -10.26
CA LYS A 247 -11.58 11.13 -9.71
C LYS A 247 -12.22 10.19 -8.69
N GLY A 248 -13.21 10.70 -7.95
CA GLY A 248 -14.05 9.88 -7.10
C GLY A 248 -13.34 9.33 -5.86
N HIS A 249 -13.84 8.21 -5.34
CA HIS A 249 -13.32 7.60 -4.12
C HIS A 249 -11.89 7.07 -4.30
N ALA A 250 -11.00 7.35 -3.33
CA ALA A 250 -9.58 7.09 -3.48
C ALA A 250 -9.23 5.58 -3.58
N VAL A 251 -9.76 4.75 -2.67
CA VAL A 251 -9.47 3.30 -2.65
C VAL A 251 -9.91 2.59 -3.93
N ARG A 252 -11.17 2.79 -4.32
CA ARG A 252 -11.78 2.34 -5.58
C ARG A 252 -10.86 2.59 -6.78
N ALA A 253 -10.40 3.83 -6.95
CA ALA A 253 -9.54 4.20 -8.05
C ALA A 253 -8.20 3.43 -8.02
N MET A 254 -7.58 3.31 -6.85
CA MET A 254 -6.29 2.63 -6.74
C MET A 254 -6.40 1.11 -6.94
N TYR A 255 -7.50 0.49 -6.50
CA TYR A 255 -7.78 -0.93 -6.78
C TYR A 255 -8.05 -1.14 -8.27
N LEU A 256 -8.79 -0.24 -8.93
CA LEU A 256 -8.96 -0.24 -10.39
C LEU A 256 -7.62 -0.21 -11.12
N PHE A 257 -6.76 0.75 -10.79
CA PHE A 257 -5.48 0.93 -11.48
C PHE A 257 -4.49 -0.20 -11.19
N THR A 258 -4.57 -0.80 -9.99
CA THR A 258 -3.85 -2.03 -9.67
C THR A 258 -4.30 -3.17 -10.59
N ALA A 259 -5.62 -3.36 -10.76
CA ALA A 259 -6.17 -4.38 -11.63
C ALA A 259 -5.82 -4.16 -13.11
N MET A 260 -5.89 -2.91 -13.59
CA MET A 260 -5.44 -2.55 -14.94
C MET A 260 -3.98 -2.97 -15.18
N ALA A 261 -3.10 -2.69 -14.21
CA ALA A 261 -1.69 -3.09 -14.31
C ALA A 261 -1.50 -4.61 -14.27
N ASP A 262 -2.24 -5.32 -13.42
CA ASP A 262 -2.22 -6.79 -13.37
C ASP A 262 -2.74 -7.42 -14.70
N VAL A 263 -3.76 -6.83 -15.32
CA VAL A 263 -4.31 -7.27 -16.61
C VAL A 263 -3.35 -7.00 -17.77
N VAL A 264 -2.65 -5.87 -17.81
CA VAL A 264 -1.60 -5.61 -18.80
C VAL A 264 -0.54 -6.71 -18.79
N HIS A 265 -0.14 -7.16 -17.59
CA HIS A 265 0.87 -8.19 -17.44
C HIS A 265 0.45 -9.54 -18.06
N VAL A 266 -0.83 -9.92 -17.95
CA VAL A 266 -1.32 -11.22 -18.46
C VAL A 266 -1.87 -11.16 -19.88
N SER A 267 -2.44 -10.03 -20.30
CA SER A 267 -3.05 -9.86 -21.63
C SER A 267 -2.05 -9.43 -22.70
N GLU A 268 -0.93 -8.83 -22.29
CA GLU A 268 0.02 -8.12 -23.17
C GLU A 268 -0.63 -6.99 -24.01
N ASP A 269 -1.85 -6.53 -23.66
CA ASP A 269 -2.54 -5.43 -24.37
C ASP A 269 -1.92 -4.06 -23.98
N PRO A 270 -1.29 -3.35 -24.93
CA PRO A 270 -0.69 -2.05 -24.63
C PRO A 270 -1.71 -0.94 -24.40
N ALA A 271 -3.00 -1.16 -24.67
CA ALA A 271 -4.01 -0.09 -24.63
C ALA A 271 -4.19 0.53 -23.24
N TYR A 272 -3.96 -0.21 -22.15
CA TYR A 272 -4.04 0.34 -20.79
C TYR A 272 -2.76 1.05 -20.34
N VAL A 273 -1.63 0.82 -21.02
CA VAL A 273 -0.33 1.38 -20.62
C VAL A 273 -0.36 2.90 -20.64
N ASP A 274 -0.91 3.49 -21.71
CA ASP A 274 -0.99 4.93 -21.84
C ASP A 274 -1.94 5.53 -20.79
N ALA A 275 -3.06 4.85 -20.50
CA ALA A 275 -4.00 5.27 -19.44
C ALA A 275 -3.35 5.23 -18.05
N LEU A 276 -2.65 4.14 -17.74
CA LEU A 276 -1.90 3.98 -16.49
C LEU A 276 -0.85 5.08 -16.30
N HIS A 277 -0.13 5.45 -17.36
CA HIS A 277 0.82 6.56 -17.29
C HIS A 277 0.12 7.91 -17.05
N ARG A 278 -0.92 8.24 -17.83
CA ARG A 278 -1.66 9.51 -17.67
C ARG A 278 -2.21 9.65 -16.25
N VAL A 279 -2.94 8.65 -15.79
CA VAL A 279 -3.61 8.71 -14.48
C VAL A 279 -2.62 8.68 -13.33
N TRP A 280 -1.49 7.98 -13.47
CA TRP A 280 -0.39 8.04 -12.52
C TRP A 280 0.19 9.44 -12.39
N HIS A 281 0.49 10.11 -13.51
CA HIS A 281 1.01 11.47 -13.50
C HIS A 281 0.01 12.43 -12.84
N HIS A 282 -1.27 12.37 -13.22
CA HIS A 282 -2.32 13.19 -12.60
C HIS A 282 -2.48 12.93 -11.08
N THR A 283 -2.33 11.68 -10.65
CA THR A 283 -2.46 11.32 -9.22
C THR A 283 -1.27 11.83 -8.42
N VAL A 284 -0.04 11.49 -8.85
CA VAL A 284 1.18 11.73 -8.08
C VAL A 284 1.63 13.19 -8.16
N GLU A 285 1.42 13.87 -9.29
CA GLU A 285 1.92 15.24 -9.49
C GLU A 285 0.91 16.32 -9.07
N CYS A 286 -0.39 16.02 -9.07
CA CYS A 286 -1.45 16.98 -8.77
C CYS A 286 -2.27 16.67 -7.51
N ASN A 287 -2.37 15.39 -7.10
CA ASN A 287 -3.39 14.93 -6.16
C ASN A 287 -2.85 14.05 -5.01
N MET A 288 -1.55 14.12 -4.72
CA MET A 288 -0.89 13.34 -3.67
C MET A 288 -0.28 14.25 -2.61
N TYR A 289 -0.54 13.96 -1.34
CA TYR A 289 0.06 14.65 -0.20
C TYR A 289 1.54 14.28 -0.05
N VAL A 290 2.30 15.12 0.66
CA VAL A 290 3.73 14.86 0.95
C VAL A 290 3.95 13.55 1.73
N THR A 291 2.94 13.08 2.46
CA THR A 291 2.94 11.79 3.18
C THR A 291 2.68 10.58 2.27
N GLY A 292 2.41 10.78 0.98
CA GLY A 292 1.96 9.74 0.06
C GLY A 292 0.49 9.35 0.25
N GLY A 293 -0.25 10.07 1.12
CA GLY A 293 -1.70 9.96 1.25
C GLY A 293 -2.42 10.59 0.05
N ILE A 294 -3.66 10.15 -0.20
CA ILE A 294 -4.53 10.61 -1.28
C ILE A 294 -5.98 10.72 -0.77
N GLY A 295 -6.78 11.55 -1.42
CA GLY A 295 -8.16 11.81 -1.01
C GLY A 295 -8.23 13.00 -0.03
N PRO A 296 -8.40 14.24 -0.52
CA PRO A 296 -8.51 15.41 0.33
C PRO A 296 -9.86 15.54 1.07
N SER A 297 -10.92 14.88 0.61
CA SER A 297 -12.28 15.18 1.09
C SER A 297 -12.95 14.02 1.82
N LYS A 298 -13.49 14.31 3.02
CA LYS A 298 -14.36 13.40 3.77
C LYS A 298 -15.71 13.16 3.10
N HIS A 299 -16.16 14.06 2.24
CA HIS A 299 -17.49 13.96 1.63
C HIS A 299 -17.60 12.76 0.66
N ASN A 300 -16.55 12.51 -0.11
CA ASN A 300 -16.47 11.41 -1.06
C ASN A 300 -15.31 10.44 -0.78
N GLU A 301 -14.58 10.63 0.32
CA GLU A 301 -13.43 9.81 0.71
C GLU A 301 -12.37 9.75 -0.40
N GLY A 302 -12.21 10.87 -1.11
CA GLY A 302 -11.69 10.83 -2.46
C GLY A 302 -11.23 12.17 -3.00
N PHE A 303 -10.99 12.18 -4.30
CA PHE A 303 -10.43 13.29 -5.07
C PHE A 303 -11.46 14.38 -5.31
N THR A 304 -10.99 15.63 -5.36
CA THR A 304 -11.81 16.82 -5.60
C THR A 304 -11.39 17.47 -6.92
N HIS A 305 -10.42 18.37 -6.88
CA HIS A 305 -9.83 19.04 -8.04
C HIS A 305 -8.32 19.16 -7.87
N ASP A 306 -7.62 19.42 -8.98
CA ASP A 306 -6.16 19.49 -8.97
C ASP A 306 -5.62 20.47 -7.95
N TYR A 307 -4.59 20.02 -7.21
CA TYR A 307 -3.88 20.79 -6.19
C TYR A 307 -4.71 21.15 -4.94
N ASP A 308 -5.92 20.61 -4.79
CA ASP A 308 -6.73 20.70 -3.57
C ASP A 308 -6.21 19.73 -2.50
N LEU A 309 -5.25 20.18 -1.69
CA LEU A 309 -4.58 19.38 -0.67
C LEU A 309 -4.63 20.08 0.71
N PRO A 310 -5.81 20.31 1.30
CA PRO A 310 -5.93 20.90 2.63
C PRO A 310 -5.34 19.97 3.69
N ASN A 311 -4.70 20.53 4.73
CA ASN A 311 -3.93 19.73 5.69
C ASN A 311 -4.76 19.21 6.88
N ASP A 312 -5.64 20.05 7.42
CA ASP A 312 -6.48 19.79 8.59
C ASP A 312 -7.70 18.91 8.26
N SER A 313 -8.27 19.12 7.08
CA SER A 313 -9.46 18.41 6.58
C SER A 313 -9.12 17.25 5.63
N ALA A 314 -7.83 16.97 5.40
CA ALA A 314 -7.37 15.84 4.59
C ALA A 314 -8.03 14.54 5.05
N TYR A 315 -8.59 13.77 4.10
CA TYR A 315 -9.13 12.45 4.41
C TYR A 315 -8.02 11.40 4.50
N CYS A 316 -7.18 11.30 3.46
CA CYS A 316 -5.99 10.45 3.45
C CYS A 316 -6.21 9.08 4.08
N GLU A 317 -7.21 8.34 3.59
CA GLU A 317 -7.60 7.07 4.20
C GLU A 317 -6.40 6.10 4.25
N THR A 318 -6.24 5.40 5.37
CA THR A 318 -5.20 4.36 5.51
C THR A 318 -5.27 3.32 4.38
N CYS A 319 -6.47 2.86 4.02
CA CYS A 319 -6.66 1.94 2.89
C CYS A 319 -6.18 2.53 1.57
N ALA A 320 -6.34 3.84 1.35
CA ALA A 320 -5.92 4.49 0.12
C ALA A 320 -4.39 4.58 0.03
N ALA A 321 -3.70 4.79 1.16
CA ALA A 321 -2.24 4.71 1.23
C ALA A 321 -1.72 3.28 0.95
N ILE A 322 -2.39 2.25 1.48
CA ILE A 322 -2.07 0.83 1.16
C ILE A 322 -2.31 0.54 -0.33
N ALA A 323 -3.43 1.02 -0.88
CA ALA A 323 -3.76 0.82 -2.29
C ALA A 323 -2.77 1.55 -3.23
N MET A 324 -2.23 2.70 -2.82
CA MET A 324 -1.12 3.37 -3.51
C MET A 324 0.14 2.49 -3.54
N VAL A 325 0.45 1.78 -2.45
CA VAL A 325 1.56 0.81 -2.42
C VAL A 325 1.31 -0.33 -3.40
N PHE A 326 0.09 -0.89 -3.43
CA PHE A 326 -0.25 -1.97 -4.35
C PHE A 326 -0.08 -1.54 -5.81
N TRP A 327 -0.71 -0.43 -6.19
CA TRP A 327 -0.67 0.07 -7.56
C TRP A 327 0.74 0.40 -8.01
N ASN A 328 1.49 1.16 -7.22
CA ASN A 328 2.84 1.59 -7.60
C ASN A 328 3.82 0.41 -7.64
N HIS A 329 3.63 -0.62 -6.82
CA HIS A 329 4.39 -1.85 -6.96
C HIS A 329 4.13 -2.53 -8.32
N ARG A 330 2.86 -2.65 -8.76
CA ARG A 330 2.55 -3.20 -10.09
C ARG A 330 3.14 -2.34 -11.21
N MET A 331 3.10 -1.01 -11.07
CA MET A 331 3.73 -0.10 -12.03
C MET A 331 5.26 -0.31 -12.08
N ASN A 332 5.93 -0.51 -10.94
CA ASN A 332 7.35 -0.86 -10.93
C ASN A 332 7.62 -2.19 -11.64
N LEU A 333 6.82 -3.21 -11.37
CA LEU A 333 6.97 -4.51 -12.03
C LEU A 333 6.73 -4.42 -13.54
N LEU A 334 5.81 -3.59 -14.01
CA LEU A 334 5.58 -3.40 -15.45
C LEU A 334 6.69 -2.64 -16.15
N PHE A 335 7.20 -1.57 -15.53
CA PHE A 335 8.02 -0.57 -16.22
C PHE A 335 9.49 -0.54 -15.80
N GLY A 336 9.85 -1.15 -14.67
CA GLY A 336 11.20 -1.15 -14.11
C GLY A 336 11.74 0.26 -13.83
N ASP A 337 10.87 1.18 -13.40
CA ASP A 337 11.22 2.56 -13.10
C ASP A 337 11.14 2.82 -11.58
N ALA A 338 12.21 3.39 -11.03
CA ALA A 338 12.38 3.62 -9.60
C ALA A 338 11.38 4.63 -9.05
N LYS A 339 10.87 5.55 -9.86
CA LYS A 339 9.92 6.59 -9.41
C LYS A 339 8.65 5.99 -8.80
N TYR A 340 8.25 4.81 -9.25
CA TYR A 340 7.11 4.08 -8.68
C TYR A 340 7.43 3.58 -7.27
N MET A 341 8.65 3.09 -7.06
CA MET A 341 9.09 2.66 -5.73
C MET A 341 9.37 3.81 -4.77
N ASP A 342 9.65 5.02 -5.27
CA ASP A 342 9.66 6.23 -4.43
C ASP A 342 8.28 6.53 -3.85
N VAL A 343 7.21 6.28 -4.63
CA VAL A 343 5.82 6.40 -4.15
C VAL A 343 5.48 5.27 -3.19
N VAL A 344 5.87 4.01 -3.49
CA VAL A 344 5.69 2.89 -2.55
C VAL A 344 6.35 3.23 -1.21
N GLU A 345 7.61 3.64 -1.21
CA GLU A 345 8.35 3.99 0.01
C GLU A 345 7.68 5.12 0.79
N ARG A 346 7.25 6.18 0.10
CA ARG A 346 6.58 7.33 0.72
C ARG A 346 5.25 6.94 1.34
N SER A 347 4.37 6.30 0.59
CA SER A 347 3.04 5.89 1.06
C SER A 347 3.13 4.83 2.16
N MET A 348 4.08 3.90 2.07
CA MET A 348 4.30 2.85 3.08
C MET A 348 4.82 3.43 4.39
N LEU A 349 5.91 4.20 4.36
CA LEU A 349 6.61 4.63 5.57
C LEU A 349 5.95 5.83 6.26
N ASN A 350 5.04 6.53 5.58
CA ASN A 350 4.34 7.69 6.12
C ASN A 350 2.82 7.43 6.14
N GLY A 351 2.15 7.50 4.99
CA GLY A 351 0.68 7.43 4.92
C GLY A 351 0.05 6.17 5.53
N ALA A 352 0.63 4.99 5.27
CA ALA A 352 0.10 3.71 5.76
C ALA A 352 0.51 3.44 7.22
N LEU A 353 1.79 3.65 7.57
CA LEU A 353 2.26 3.42 8.94
C LEU A 353 1.64 4.36 9.97
N THR A 354 1.26 5.58 9.59
CA THR A 354 0.46 6.46 10.47
C THR A 354 -0.85 5.80 10.88
N GLY A 355 -1.41 4.92 10.05
CA GLY A 355 -2.69 4.26 10.26
C GLY A 355 -2.77 3.33 11.48
N ILE A 356 -1.65 2.96 12.12
CA ILE A 356 -1.60 2.05 13.27
C ILE A 356 -0.73 2.62 14.39
N SER A 357 -1.13 2.41 15.65
CA SER A 357 -0.30 2.77 16.81
C SER A 357 0.93 1.88 16.92
N LEU A 358 1.97 2.34 17.61
CA LEU A 358 3.16 1.53 17.90
C LEU A 358 2.84 0.33 18.80
N SER A 359 1.77 0.41 19.59
CA SER A 359 1.23 -0.71 20.38
C SER A 359 0.46 -1.74 19.55
N GLY A 360 0.04 -1.39 18.33
CA GLY A 360 -0.62 -2.29 17.39
C GLY A 360 -2.11 -2.54 17.61
N ASP A 361 -2.75 -1.82 18.54
CA ASP A 361 -4.13 -2.04 18.98
C ASP A 361 -5.08 -0.85 18.72
N ARG A 362 -4.57 0.24 18.13
CA ARG A 362 -5.36 1.41 17.75
C ARG A 362 -5.03 1.85 16.34
N PHE A 363 -6.03 2.39 15.64
CA PHE A 363 -5.95 2.68 14.22
C PHE A 363 -6.52 4.05 13.88
N PHE A 364 -5.97 4.66 12.82
CA PHE A 364 -6.62 5.74 12.11
C PHE A 364 -7.37 5.21 10.90
N TYR A 365 -8.55 5.76 10.68
CA TYR A 365 -9.20 5.74 9.38
C TYR A 365 -8.63 6.87 8.51
N VAL A 366 -8.68 8.08 9.05
CA VAL A 366 -8.26 9.35 8.42
C VAL A 366 -6.88 9.76 8.91
N ASN A 367 -5.99 10.17 8.01
CA ASN A 367 -4.61 10.54 8.34
C ASN A 367 -4.35 12.03 7.99
N PRO A 368 -4.72 12.98 8.86
CA PRO A 368 -4.57 14.40 8.58
C PRO A 368 -3.10 14.84 8.65
N LEU A 369 -2.78 15.98 8.02
CA LEU A 369 -1.45 16.60 8.07
C LEU A 369 -1.38 17.75 9.08
N ALA A 370 -2.51 18.11 9.69
CA ALA A 370 -2.58 19.00 10.82
C ALA A 370 -3.74 18.59 11.76
N SER A 371 -3.56 18.77 13.06
CA SER A 371 -4.58 18.49 14.08
C SER A 371 -4.45 19.50 15.22
N GLU A 372 -5.56 19.97 15.77
CA GLU A 372 -5.58 20.79 16.99
C GLU A 372 -5.61 19.94 18.27
N GLY A 373 -5.42 18.62 18.15
CA GLY A 373 -5.45 17.67 19.27
C GLY A 373 -6.81 17.01 19.51
N ASN A 374 -7.67 16.98 18.48
CA ASN A 374 -9.01 16.39 18.52
C ASN A 374 -9.16 15.13 17.66
N HIS A 375 -8.07 14.64 17.06
CA HIS A 375 -8.04 13.47 16.20
C HIS A 375 -7.12 12.41 16.77
N HIS A 376 -7.65 11.23 17.10
CA HIS A 376 -6.93 10.16 17.79
C HIS A 376 -7.22 8.80 17.17
N ARG A 377 -6.23 7.91 17.21
CA ARG A 377 -6.41 6.51 16.87
C ARG A 377 -7.39 5.87 17.86
N VAL A 378 -8.24 4.99 17.35
CA VAL A 378 -9.24 4.26 18.13
C VAL A 378 -9.09 2.77 17.93
N GLU A 379 -9.67 1.98 18.84
CA GLU A 379 -9.53 0.51 18.80
C GLU A 379 -10.19 -0.11 17.55
N TRP A 380 -11.35 0.42 17.13
CA TRP A 380 -12.13 -0.13 16.02
C TRP A 380 -13.16 0.88 15.50
N PHE A 381 -13.73 0.59 14.33
CA PHE A 381 -14.76 1.40 13.68
C PHE A 381 -15.98 0.55 13.28
N ASP A 382 -17.13 1.19 13.03
CA ASP A 382 -18.24 0.48 12.41
C ASP A 382 -17.87 0.00 10.99
N THR A 383 -17.30 0.89 10.19
CA THR A 383 -16.61 0.58 8.92
C THR A 383 -15.13 0.37 9.21
N SER A 384 -14.71 -0.90 9.34
CA SER A 384 -13.37 -1.27 9.79
C SER A 384 -12.44 -1.76 8.68
N CYS A 385 -12.57 -1.19 7.48
CA CYS A 385 -11.67 -1.45 6.37
C CYS A 385 -10.21 -1.17 6.74
N CYS A 386 -9.91 -0.10 7.49
CA CYS A 386 -8.53 0.31 7.77
C CYS A 386 -7.77 -0.68 8.69
N PRO A 387 -8.29 -1.08 9.87
CA PRO A 387 -7.64 -2.10 10.69
C PRO A 387 -7.43 -3.43 9.94
N THR A 388 -8.46 -3.91 9.23
CA THR A 388 -8.40 -5.19 8.51
C THR A 388 -7.50 -5.13 7.28
N ASN A 389 -7.35 -3.97 6.65
CA ASN A 389 -6.41 -3.80 5.53
C ASN A 389 -4.96 -3.70 6.03
N ILE A 390 -4.70 -3.05 7.18
CA ILE A 390 -3.36 -3.02 7.78
C ILE A 390 -2.87 -4.42 8.15
N VAL A 391 -3.74 -5.26 8.75
CA VAL A 391 -3.31 -6.59 9.21
C VAL A 391 -2.90 -7.51 8.06
N ARG A 392 -3.47 -7.35 6.85
CA ARG A 392 -2.99 -8.06 5.65
C ARG A 392 -1.79 -7.40 4.97
N PHE A 393 -1.66 -6.08 5.09
CA PHE A 393 -0.61 -5.33 4.42
C PHE A 393 0.76 -5.56 5.06
N LEU A 394 0.88 -5.34 6.37
CA LEU A 394 2.17 -5.32 7.06
C LEU A 394 2.97 -6.63 6.96
N PRO A 395 2.40 -7.84 7.08
CA PRO A 395 3.15 -9.08 6.90
C PRO A 395 3.72 -9.24 5.49
N SER A 396 3.12 -8.58 4.50
CA SER A 396 3.52 -8.68 3.09
C SER A 396 4.71 -7.79 2.71
N ILE A 397 5.21 -6.94 3.63
CA ILE A 397 6.22 -5.91 3.30
C ILE A 397 7.47 -6.47 2.61
N GLY A 398 7.89 -7.69 2.95
CA GLY A 398 9.03 -8.37 2.33
C GLY A 398 8.91 -8.51 0.81
N GLY A 399 7.68 -8.55 0.30
CA GLY A 399 7.38 -8.73 -1.13
C GLY A 399 7.61 -7.48 -1.98
N TYR A 400 7.90 -6.33 -1.36
CA TYR A 400 8.19 -5.07 -2.05
C TYR A 400 9.70 -4.77 -2.11
N LEU A 401 10.54 -5.55 -1.41
CA LEU A 401 11.97 -5.26 -1.28
C LEU A 401 12.75 -5.55 -2.56
N TYR A 402 12.34 -6.58 -3.32
CA TYR A 402 13.10 -7.08 -4.46
C TYR A 402 12.18 -7.42 -5.63
N ALA A 403 12.75 -7.38 -6.84
CA ALA A 403 12.13 -7.93 -8.04
C ALA A 403 13.16 -8.74 -8.83
N ILE A 404 12.71 -9.83 -9.45
CA ILE A 404 13.51 -10.57 -10.43
C ILE A 404 13.31 -9.90 -11.79
N THR A 405 14.41 -9.44 -12.37
CA THR A 405 14.43 -8.90 -13.73
C THR A 405 14.75 -10.00 -14.72
N LYS A 406 14.66 -9.73 -16.02
CA LYS A 406 14.99 -10.73 -17.04
C LYS A 406 16.46 -11.19 -16.96
N GLN A 407 17.37 -10.28 -16.60
CA GLN A 407 18.82 -10.52 -16.60
C GLN A 407 19.40 -10.74 -15.20
N GLY A 408 18.72 -10.30 -14.14
CA GLY A 408 19.27 -10.34 -12.79
C GLY A 408 18.23 -9.97 -11.73
N LEU A 409 18.59 -9.05 -10.83
CA LEU A 409 17.72 -8.65 -9.72
C LEU A 409 17.70 -7.13 -9.52
N ALA A 410 16.58 -6.63 -9.03
CA ALA A 410 16.42 -5.26 -8.58
C ALA A 410 16.19 -5.21 -7.07
N ILE A 411 16.87 -4.28 -6.39
CA ILE A 411 16.70 -3.95 -4.98
C ILE A 411 15.90 -2.65 -4.93
N ASN A 412 14.65 -2.78 -4.49
CA ASN A 412 13.69 -1.69 -4.43
C ASN A 412 13.67 -1.01 -3.05
N LEU A 413 13.72 -1.76 -1.96
CA LEU A 413 13.74 -1.21 -0.60
C LEU A 413 14.94 -1.75 0.17
N TYR A 414 15.43 -0.96 1.12
CA TYR A 414 16.61 -1.26 1.92
C TYR A 414 16.20 -1.65 3.33
N THR A 415 16.53 -2.86 3.74
CA THR A 415 16.16 -3.44 5.04
C THR A 415 17.14 -4.55 5.39
N SER A 416 17.63 -4.56 6.63
CA SER A 416 18.53 -5.61 7.09
C SER A 416 17.84 -6.97 7.07
N GLY A 417 18.55 -8.00 6.59
CA GLY A 417 18.00 -9.34 6.49
C GLY A 417 18.64 -10.20 5.43
N LYS A 418 18.10 -11.41 5.29
CA LYS A 418 18.57 -12.43 4.34
C LYS A 418 17.47 -12.77 3.35
N SER A 419 17.82 -12.77 2.08
CA SER A 419 16.86 -13.03 0.99
C SER A 419 17.44 -14.01 0.00
N SER A 420 16.63 -14.94 -0.50
CA SER A 420 17.10 -16.05 -1.34
C SER A 420 16.26 -16.13 -2.61
N PHE A 421 16.93 -16.12 -3.77
CA PHE A 421 16.33 -15.95 -5.08
C PHE A 421 16.84 -17.01 -6.06
N LYS A 422 15.99 -17.38 -7.02
CA LYS A 422 16.39 -18.21 -8.15
C LYS A 422 16.36 -17.35 -9.41
N LEU A 423 17.51 -17.14 -10.03
CA LEU A 423 17.60 -16.39 -11.29
C LEU A 423 17.01 -17.20 -12.46
N SER A 424 16.73 -16.52 -13.57
CA SER A 424 16.17 -17.11 -14.79
C SER A 424 17.03 -18.26 -15.37
N HIS A 425 18.34 -18.22 -15.15
CA HIS A 425 19.29 -19.28 -15.54
C HIS A 425 19.42 -20.43 -14.52
N GLY A 426 18.70 -20.34 -13.39
CA GLY A 426 18.55 -21.41 -12.41
C GLY A 426 19.54 -21.40 -11.25
N ASN A 427 20.49 -20.47 -11.21
CA ASN A 427 21.42 -20.30 -10.08
C ASN A 427 20.69 -19.74 -8.86
N GLN A 428 21.05 -20.24 -7.69
CA GLN A 428 20.56 -19.72 -6.41
C GLN A 428 21.47 -18.57 -5.96
N VAL A 429 20.86 -17.43 -5.66
CA VAL A 429 21.53 -16.22 -5.16
C VAL A 429 20.93 -15.86 -3.81
N GLU A 430 21.78 -15.61 -2.83
CA GLU A 430 21.35 -15.03 -1.56
C GLU A 430 21.97 -13.65 -1.38
N LEU A 431 21.17 -12.71 -0.89
CA LEU A 431 21.63 -11.39 -0.48
C LEU A 431 21.47 -11.26 1.02
N ASN A 432 22.57 -10.91 1.68
CA ASN A 432 22.60 -10.56 3.10
C ASN A 432 22.82 -9.05 3.20
N MET A 433 21.76 -8.32 3.53
CA MET A 433 21.78 -6.86 3.63
C MET A 433 21.93 -6.44 5.09
N GLN A 434 22.78 -5.45 5.33
CA GLN A 434 22.98 -4.80 6.62
C GLN A 434 22.87 -3.28 6.45
N THR A 435 21.95 -2.67 7.19
CA THR A 435 21.67 -1.24 7.14
C THR A 435 20.85 -0.82 8.37
N GLU A 436 21.00 0.44 8.77
CA GLU A 436 20.12 1.11 9.74
C GLU A 436 19.03 1.96 9.05
N TYR A 437 18.76 1.71 7.76
CA TYR A 437 17.64 2.33 7.04
C TYR A 437 16.32 2.09 7.79
N PRO A 438 15.43 3.09 7.95
CA PRO A 438 15.44 4.42 7.33
C PRO A 438 16.20 5.50 8.10
N TRP A 439 16.96 5.14 9.14
CA TRP A 439 17.69 6.09 10.01
C TRP A 439 19.03 6.51 9.46
N ASP A 440 19.72 5.63 8.74
CA ASP A 440 20.98 5.92 8.06
C ASP A 440 20.96 5.41 6.61
N GLY A 441 21.75 6.06 5.76
CA GLY A 441 21.80 5.75 4.32
C GLY A 441 22.89 4.77 3.92
N ALA A 442 23.69 4.24 4.85
CA ALA A 442 24.67 3.20 4.56
C ALA A 442 23.99 1.84 4.43
N VAL A 443 24.27 1.15 3.33
CA VAL A 443 23.76 -0.17 3.00
C VAL A 443 24.95 -1.05 2.61
N GLY A 444 25.19 -2.12 3.37
CA GLY A 444 26.11 -3.19 3.02
C GLY A 444 25.32 -4.39 2.48
N ILE A 445 25.78 -4.98 1.38
CA ILE A 445 25.16 -6.16 0.78
C ILE A 445 26.26 -7.18 0.47
N GLU A 446 26.16 -8.34 1.11
CA GLU A 446 26.95 -9.50 0.74
C GLU A 446 26.18 -10.35 -0.28
N VAL A 447 26.84 -10.71 -1.38
CA VAL A 447 26.29 -11.59 -2.41
C VAL A 447 26.82 -13.01 -2.20
N GLN A 448 25.92 -13.96 -1.98
CA GLN A 448 26.24 -15.39 -1.88
C GLN A 448 25.62 -16.14 -3.07
N LEU A 449 26.35 -17.09 -3.62
CA LEU A 449 25.94 -17.81 -4.83
C LEU A 449 26.61 -19.18 -4.90
N GLU A 450 25.89 -20.17 -5.44
CA GLU A 450 26.43 -21.53 -5.62
C GLU A 450 27.49 -21.59 -6.72
N LYS A 451 27.31 -20.81 -7.79
CA LYS A 451 28.20 -20.75 -8.95
C LYS A 451 28.43 -19.31 -9.37
N ASN A 452 29.68 -18.96 -9.67
CA ASN A 452 30.02 -17.64 -10.21
C ASN A 452 29.21 -17.38 -11.49
N GLU A 453 28.54 -16.24 -11.55
CA GLU A 453 27.65 -15.89 -12.66
C GLU A 453 27.69 -14.39 -12.92
N ALA A 454 27.55 -14.01 -14.19
CA ALA A 454 27.47 -12.62 -14.59
C ALA A 454 25.99 -12.20 -14.69
N PHE A 455 25.60 -11.21 -13.90
CA PHE A 455 24.26 -10.65 -13.93
C PHE A 455 24.24 -9.23 -13.32
N PRO A 456 23.28 -8.37 -13.72
CA PRO A 456 23.08 -7.07 -13.11
C PRO A 456 22.36 -7.18 -11.74
N ILE A 457 22.90 -6.46 -10.77
CA ILE A 457 22.18 -6.04 -9.56
C ILE A 457 21.81 -4.56 -9.73
N SER A 458 20.51 -4.26 -9.78
CA SER A 458 19.97 -2.90 -9.97
C SER A 458 19.51 -2.34 -8.63
N MET A 459 20.23 -1.38 -8.06
CA MET A 459 19.91 -0.80 -6.75
C MET A 459 19.18 0.53 -6.92
N ARG A 460 17.98 0.67 -6.34
CA ARG A 460 17.22 1.92 -6.46
C ARG A 460 18.00 3.08 -5.86
N ILE A 461 18.18 4.16 -6.62
CA ILE A 461 18.58 5.44 -6.06
C ILE A 461 17.29 6.19 -5.69
N PRO A 462 16.96 6.36 -4.39
CA PRO A 462 15.71 7.02 -4.02
C PRO A 462 15.65 8.45 -4.56
N GLY A 463 14.49 8.90 -5.04
CA GLY A 463 14.34 10.24 -5.62
C GLY A 463 14.65 11.41 -4.66
N TRP A 464 14.61 11.16 -3.35
CA TRP A 464 15.04 12.13 -2.33
C TRP A 464 16.57 12.22 -2.19
N CYS A 465 17.33 11.21 -2.61
CA CYS A 465 18.78 11.15 -2.46
C CYS A 465 19.47 12.04 -3.52
N ARG A 466 20.28 13.00 -3.07
CA ARG A 466 20.99 13.94 -3.96
C ARG A 466 22.44 13.55 -4.24
N SER A 467 23.00 12.72 -3.37
CA SER A 467 24.42 12.39 -3.34
C SER A 467 24.58 11.00 -2.74
N TYR A 468 25.36 10.16 -3.40
CA TYR A 468 25.60 8.79 -2.98
C TYR A 468 26.97 8.30 -3.47
N LYS A 469 27.45 7.23 -2.85
CA LYS A 469 28.69 6.53 -3.24
C LYS A 469 28.43 5.04 -3.30
N ALA A 470 29.07 4.37 -4.25
CA ALA A 470 29.03 2.92 -4.35
C ALA A 470 30.46 2.36 -4.41
N SER A 471 30.68 1.24 -3.73
CA SER A 471 31.92 0.47 -3.76
C SER A 471 31.59 -1.01 -3.94
N VAL A 472 32.48 -1.76 -4.59
CA VAL A 472 32.42 -3.22 -4.58
C VAL A 472 33.76 -3.78 -4.17
N ASN A 473 33.78 -4.64 -3.16
CA ASN A 473 35.00 -5.19 -2.55
C ASN A 473 36.00 -4.08 -2.13
N GLY A 474 35.48 -2.99 -1.57
CA GLY A 474 36.26 -1.82 -1.12
C GLY A 474 36.79 -0.91 -2.24
N GLN A 475 36.52 -1.23 -3.51
CA GLN A 475 36.89 -0.38 -4.64
C GLN A 475 35.73 0.56 -4.96
N VAL A 476 35.93 1.85 -4.71
CA VAL A 476 34.96 2.90 -5.05
C VAL A 476 34.78 2.97 -6.56
N ILE A 477 33.53 2.93 -7.01
CA ILE A 477 33.18 3.13 -8.42
C ILE A 477 33.22 4.63 -8.71
N PRO A 478 34.06 5.11 -9.65
CA PRO A 478 34.08 6.52 -10.03
C PRO A 478 32.72 6.97 -10.57
N ILE A 479 32.33 8.21 -10.26
CA ILE A 479 31.02 8.75 -10.70
C ILE A 479 30.85 8.65 -12.22
N ALA A 480 31.93 8.84 -12.99
CA ALA A 480 31.92 8.75 -14.45
C ALA A 480 31.60 7.34 -14.98
N ASP A 481 31.78 6.30 -14.16
CA ASP A 481 31.56 4.90 -14.52
C ASP A 481 30.22 4.35 -13.98
N LEU A 482 29.46 5.16 -13.24
CA LEU A 482 28.15 4.77 -12.74
C LEU A 482 27.15 4.66 -13.90
N ARG A 483 26.56 3.47 -14.05
CA ARG A 483 25.48 3.21 -14.99
C ARG A 483 24.15 3.37 -14.27
N ILE A 484 23.36 4.38 -14.66
CA ILE A 484 22.04 4.64 -14.07
C ILE A 484 20.97 4.43 -15.14
N GLU A 485 20.00 3.58 -14.84
CA GLU A 485 18.87 3.29 -15.73
C GLU A 485 17.57 3.43 -14.95
N LYS A 486 16.71 4.36 -15.38
CA LYS A 486 15.39 4.63 -14.76
C LYS A 486 15.44 4.73 -13.23
N GLY A 487 16.47 5.41 -12.70
CA GLY A 487 16.67 5.61 -11.27
C GLY A 487 17.28 4.42 -10.51
N TYR A 488 17.78 3.39 -11.20
CA TYR A 488 18.56 2.32 -10.60
C TYR A 488 20.05 2.45 -10.94
N LEU A 489 20.92 2.30 -9.95
CA LEU A 489 22.34 2.05 -10.15
C LEU A 489 22.54 0.58 -10.56
N VAL A 490 23.01 0.36 -11.78
CA VAL A 490 23.16 -0.99 -12.35
C VAL A 490 24.61 -1.47 -12.19
N LEU A 491 24.80 -2.50 -11.38
CA LEU A 491 26.07 -3.20 -11.18
C LEU A 491 26.07 -4.51 -11.99
N ASP A 492 26.55 -4.44 -13.23
CA ASP A 492 26.58 -5.57 -14.18
C ASP A 492 27.98 -6.16 -14.26
N ARG A 493 28.18 -7.31 -13.61
CA ARG A 493 29.49 -7.94 -13.45
C ARG A 493 29.39 -9.44 -13.19
N LEU A 494 30.54 -10.11 -13.28
CA LEU A 494 30.72 -11.47 -12.76
C LEU A 494 30.78 -11.42 -11.24
N TRP A 495 29.79 -12.00 -10.57
CA TRP A 495 29.73 -12.12 -9.12
C TRP A 495 30.41 -13.40 -8.65
N LYS A 496 31.04 -13.30 -7.47
CA LYS A 496 31.58 -14.44 -6.71
C LYS A 496 30.98 -14.46 -5.33
N SER A 497 30.81 -15.64 -4.75
CA SER A 497 30.30 -15.75 -3.38
C SER A 497 31.21 -14.99 -2.41
N GLY A 498 30.62 -14.15 -1.58
CA GLY A 498 31.32 -13.26 -0.64
C GLY A 498 31.68 -11.89 -1.20
N ASP A 499 31.36 -11.58 -2.46
CA ASP A 499 31.48 -10.21 -2.98
C ASP A 499 30.62 -9.26 -2.13
N GLN A 500 31.17 -8.09 -1.82
CA GLN A 500 30.57 -7.08 -0.95
C GLN A 500 30.26 -5.83 -1.75
N ILE A 501 29.03 -5.33 -1.64
CA ILE A 501 28.60 -4.05 -2.18
C ILE A 501 28.39 -3.11 -1.00
N GLU A 502 28.96 -1.91 -1.08
CA GLU A 502 28.65 -0.82 -0.16
C GLU A 502 27.96 0.29 -0.95
N PHE A 503 26.80 0.72 -0.49
CA PHE A 503 26.05 1.83 -1.05
C PHE A 503 25.72 2.82 0.06
N VAL A 504 26.24 4.04 -0.05
CA VAL A 504 26.06 5.08 0.97
C VAL A 504 25.28 6.23 0.35
N MET A 505 24.05 6.41 0.82
CA MET A 505 23.15 7.50 0.43
C MET A 505 23.21 8.64 1.45
N GLU A 506 23.37 9.87 0.99
CA GLU A 506 23.34 11.03 1.87
C GLU A 506 21.89 11.35 2.32
N MET A 507 21.62 11.25 3.62
CA MET A 507 20.33 11.57 4.25
C MET A 507 20.34 12.94 4.92
N ALA A 508 20.57 14.00 4.15
CA ALA A 508 20.44 15.37 4.64
C ALA A 508 18.99 15.68 5.06
N VAL A 509 18.81 16.54 6.06
CA VAL A 509 17.50 17.12 6.38
C VAL A 509 17.13 18.08 5.25
N GLN A 510 15.95 17.88 4.67
CA GLN A 510 15.45 18.62 3.53
C GLN A 510 14.25 19.49 3.94
N VAL A 511 14.30 20.74 3.51
CA VAL A 511 13.14 21.63 3.49
C VAL A 511 12.36 21.36 2.20
N VAL A 512 11.12 20.94 2.34
CA VAL A 512 10.21 20.61 1.23
C VAL A 512 9.23 21.77 1.03
N ARG A 513 9.06 22.17 -0.23
CA ARG A 513 8.05 23.15 -0.66
C ARG A 513 7.02 22.48 -1.54
N SER A 514 5.78 22.92 -1.38
CA SER A 514 4.70 22.57 -2.29
C SER A 514 4.75 23.45 -3.54
N ARG A 515 4.10 22.98 -4.60
CA ARG A 515 3.73 23.79 -5.76
C ARG A 515 2.85 24.98 -5.32
N GLN A 516 2.92 26.10 -6.04
CA GLN A 516 2.21 27.34 -5.67
C GLN A 516 0.69 27.23 -5.86
N GLU A 517 0.27 26.33 -6.73
CA GLU A 517 -1.10 25.95 -7.01
C GLU A 517 -1.78 25.31 -5.79
N VAL A 518 -1.00 24.67 -4.90
CA VAL A 518 -1.52 24.09 -3.65
C VAL A 518 -1.70 25.20 -2.61
N GLU A 519 -2.89 25.79 -2.58
CA GLU A 519 -3.17 26.99 -1.79
C GLU A 519 -2.96 26.78 -0.28
N ALA A 520 -3.33 25.60 0.23
CA ALA A 520 -3.20 25.23 1.64
C ALA A 520 -1.75 25.28 2.18
N ASN A 521 -0.76 25.21 1.28
CA ASN A 521 0.67 25.17 1.61
C ASN A 521 1.42 26.45 1.25
N ARG A 522 0.74 27.51 0.80
CA ARG A 522 1.38 28.80 0.54
C ARG A 522 1.98 29.35 1.84
N GLY A 523 3.25 29.77 1.76
CA GLY A 523 3.99 30.26 2.93
C GLY A 523 4.23 29.19 4.00
N ARG A 524 4.25 27.89 3.64
CA ARG A 524 4.54 26.79 4.55
C ARG A 524 5.65 25.90 4.03
N LEU A 525 6.36 25.26 4.95
CA LEU A 525 7.44 24.32 4.73
C LEU A 525 7.13 23.00 5.43
N ALA A 526 7.49 21.88 4.80
CA ALA A 526 7.57 20.58 5.45
C ALA A 526 9.03 20.16 5.59
N ILE A 527 9.31 19.28 6.56
CA ILE A 527 10.66 18.76 6.79
C ILE A 527 10.67 17.26 6.51
N GLN A 528 11.71 16.82 5.79
CA GLN A 528 11.91 15.42 5.42
C GLN A 528 13.37 15.03 5.68
N ARG A 529 13.62 13.80 6.12
CA ARG A 529 14.98 13.23 6.14
C ARG A 529 14.92 11.80 5.64
N GLY A 530 15.71 11.50 4.59
CA GLY A 530 15.59 10.24 3.89
C GLY A 530 14.15 10.04 3.38
N PRO A 531 13.53 8.87 3.58
CA PRO A 531 12.16 8.60 3.16
C PRO A 531 11.07 9.11 4.13
N LEU A 532 11.46 9.62 5.30
CA LEU A 532 10.52 9.98 6.37
C LEU A 532 10.18 11.47 6.33
N VAL A 533 8.88 11.76 6.30
CA VAL A 533 8.32 13.08 6.56
C VAL A 533 8.25 13.29 8.06
N TYR A 534 8.53 14.51 8.52
CA TYR A 534 8.52 14.87 9.93
C TYR A 534 7.37 15.81 10.27
N CYS A 535 6.94 15.78 11.53
CA CYS A 535 5.92 16.67 12.07
C CYS A 535 6.35 17.28 13.41
N LEU A 536 5.79 18.44 13.71
CA LEU A 536 5.82 19.07 15.03
C LEU A 536 4.65 18.54 15.85
N GLU A 537 4.90 17.89 16.98
CA GLU A 537 3.87 17.42 17.92
C GLU A 537 4.02 18.18 19.25
N GLN A 538 2.90 18.60 19.85
CA GLN A 538 2.89 19.44 21.05
C GLN A 538 3.62 18.81 22.25
N GLU A 539 3.64 17.48 22.37
CA GLU A 539 4.30 16.80 23.50
C GLU A 539 5.81 17.11 23.58
N ASP A 540 6.50 17.29 22.45
CA ASP A 540 7.91 17.68 22.44
C ASP A 540 8.12 19.21 22.41
N ASN A 541 7.04 19.97 22.26
CA ASN A 541 7.02 21.38 21.89
C ASN A 541 6.01 22.15 22.76
N LYS A 542 6.00 21.88 24.07
CA LYS A 542 4.98 22.35 25.03
C LYS A 542 4.88 23.87 25.15
N ASP A 543 5.94 24.59 24.79
CA ASP A 543 6.00 26.05 24.82
C ASP A 543 5.34 26.71 23.59
N PHE A 544 4.91 25.92 22.61
CA PHE A 544 4.24 26.41 21.41
C PHE A 544 2.73 26.22 21.48
N ASN A 545 2.02 27.12 20.81
CA ASN A 545 0.62 26.94 20.45
C ASN A 545 0.51 26.60 18.95
N TYR A 546 -0.63 26.06 18.53
CA TYR A 546 -0.86 25.60 17.15
C TYR A 546 -0.47 26.62 16.07
N ASP A 547 -0.82 27.88 16.25
CA ASP A 547 -0.52 28.98 15.32
C ASP A 547 0.61 29.89 15.79
N ASP A 548 1.60 29.35 16.50
CA ASP A 548 2.75 30.12 17.00
C ASP A 548 4.05 29.75 16.26
N PHE A 549 4.23 28.45 15.97
CA PHE A 549 5.47 27.97 15.35
C PHE A 549 5.71 28.53 13.95
N THR A 550 6.96 28.93 13.68
CA THR A 550 7.45 29.35 12.37
C THR A 550 8.85 28.82 12.13
N ILE A 551 9.14 28.44 10.90
CA ILE A 551 10.40 27.82 10.49
C ILE A 551 11.08 28.66 9.41
N ARG A 552 12.41 28.76 9.47
CA ARG A 552 13.21 29.41 8.43
C ARG A 552 13.61 28.40 7.36
N SER A 553 13.59 28.81 6.10
CA SER A 553 14.03 27.95 4.98
C SER A 553 15.53 27.67 4.96
N ASP A 554 16.32 28.49 5.65
CA ASP A 554 17.76 28.28 5.90
C ASP A 554 18.06 27.67 7.27
N GLY A 555 17.02 27.26 8.02
CA GLY A 555 17.17 26.63 9.33
C GLY A 555 17.86 25.27 9.25
N SER A 556 18.76 25.00 10.20
CA SER A 556 19.45 23.72 10.32
C SER A 556 18.87 22.89 11.45
N PHE A 557 18.76 21.58 11.25
CA PHE A 557 18.35 20.62 12.27
C PHE A 557 19.50 19.66 12.58
N ALA A 558 19.77 19.48 13.87
CA ALA A 558 20.59 18.37 14.34
C ALA A 558 19.77 17.08 14.34
N THR A 559 20.42 15.97 14.02
CA THR A 559 19.80 14.63 14.00
C THR A 559 20.31 13.82 15.18
N GLU A 560 19.40 13.22 15.95
CA GLU A 560 19.77 12.34 17.07
C GLU A 560 18.91 11.07 17.03
N TYR A 561 19.54 9.90 17.01
CA TYR A 561 18.83 8.65 17.22
C TYR A 561 18.52 8.43 18.70
N ARG A 562 17.25 8.24 19.03
CA ARG A 562 16.72 8.08 20.39
C ARG A 562 16.03 6.73 20.53
N SER A 563 16.77 5.74 21.00
CA SER A 563 16.27 4.36 21.21
C SER A 563 15.18 4.27 22.29
N ASP A 564 15.13 5.23 23.21
CA ASP A 564 14.20 5.30 24.33
C ASP A 564 12.86 5.99 23.99
N LEU A 565 12.75 6.57 22.80
CA LEU A 565 11.58 7.33 22.37
C LEU A 565 10.85 6.64 21.22
N LEU A 566 9.54 6.42 21.37
CA LEU A 566 8.64 5.98 20.29
C LEU A 566 9.15 4.74 19.52
N GLY A 567 9.72 3.77 20.25
CA GLY A 567 10.24 2.54 19.67
C GLY A 567 11.56 2.67 18.91
N GLY A 568 12.28 3.78 19.08
CA GLY A 568 13.54 4.05 18.40
C GLY A 568 13.35 4.89 17.15
N ILE A 569 13.64 6.19 17.23
CA ILE A 569 13.49 7.14 16.12
C ILE A 569 14.68 8.10 16.01
N VAL A 570 14.91 8.64 14.81
CA VAL A 570 15.74 9.84 14.66
C VAL A 570 14.87 11.08 14.87
N VAL A 571 15.19 11.87 15.88
CA VAL A 571 14.58 13.18 16.16
C VAL A 571 15.36 14.27 15.42
N LEU A 572 14.65 15.29 14.93
CA LEU A 572 15.26 16.50 14.39
C LEU A 572 15.12 17.65 15.39
N SER A 573 16.23 18.07 15.98
CA SER A 573 16.27 19.18 16.94
C SER A 573 16.76 20.45 16.26
N GLY A 574 15.99 21.52 16.40
CA GLY A 574 16.29 22.81 15.79
C GLY A 574 15.76 23.96 16.62
N GLN A 575 15.57 25.10 15.97
CA GLN A 575 14.95 26.28 16.57
C GLN A 575 13.89 26.85 15.62
N ASP A 576 12.85 27.44 16.19
CA ASP A 576 11.91 28.27 15.44
C ASP A 576 12.59 29.57 14.96
N SER A 577 11.87 30.41 14.22
CA SER A 577 12.43 31.66 13.71
C SER A 577 12.77 32.71 14.80
N HIS A 578 12.30 32.49 16.03
CA HIS A 578 12.55 33.33 17.20
C HIS A 578 13.63 32.76 18.13
N GLY A 579 14.27 31.64 17.76
CA GLY A 579 15.33 31.00 18.54
C GLY A 579 14.84 30.08 19.65
N ARG A 580 13.53 29.79 19.72
CA ARG A 580 12.97 28.81 20.68
C ARG A 580 13.30 27.40 20.20
N PRO A 581 13.80 26.51 21.08
CA PRO A 581 14.12 25.14 20.69
C PRO A 581 12.86 24.39 20.26
N CYS A 582 12.99 23.52 19.27
CA CYS A 582 11.91 22.65 18.81
C CYS A 582 12.46 21.27 18.43
N ASN A 583 11.58 20.27 18.53
CA ASN A 583 11.88 18.90 18.12
C ASN A 583 10.81 18.41 17.15
N LEU A 584 11.23 17.77 16.07
CA LEU A 584 10.34 17.12 15.12
C LEU A 584 10.54 15.61 15.20
N ILE A 585 9.44 14.87 15.10
CA ILE A 585 9.41 13.41 15.06
C ILE A 585 8.91 12.92 13.69
N PRO A 586 9.20 11.67 13.28
CA PRO A 586 8.62 11.10 12.07
C PRO A 586 7.09 11.14 12.12
N TYR A 587 6.45 11.50 11.00
CA TYR A 587 5.00 11.65 10.90
C TYR A 587 4.26 10.39 11.34
N TYR A 588 4.74 9.19 11.00
CA TYR A 588 4.08 7.94 11.41
C TYR A 588 3.96 7.78 12.94
N ALA A 589 4.83 8.43 13.71
CA ALA A 589 4.95 8.22 15.15
C ALA A 589 4.05 9.14 15.99
N TRP A 590 3.40 10.14 15.39
CA TRP A 590 2.48 11.02 16.10
C TRP A 590 1.28 10.25 16.69
N ASP A 591 0.61 10.84 17.69
CA ASP A 591 -0.57 10.28 18.36
C ASP A 591 -0.29 8.92 19.06
N ASN A 592 0.95 8.73 19.53
CA ASN A 592 1.34 7.60 20.41
C ASN A 592 1.60 8.05 21.86
N ARG A 593 1.34 9.32 22.17
CA ARG A 593 1.60 9.97 23.47
C ARG A 593 0.38 10.81 23.88
N ASN A 594 0.58 11.85 24.68
CA ASN A 594 -0.52 12.69 25.15
C ASN A 594 -1.19 13.44 23.98
N PRO A 595 -2.52 13.64 24.04
CA PRO A 595 -3.23 14.50 23.11
C PRO A 595 -2.62 15.91 23.03
N GLY A 596 -2.52 16.42 21.81
CA GLY A 596 -2.03 17.76 21.54
C GLY A 596 -2.01 18.04 20.05
N PHE A 597 -1.70 19.28 19.68
CA PHE A 597 -1.68 19.63 18.27
C PHE A 597 -0.51 18.97 17.52
N MET A 598 -0.70 18.80 16.21
CA MET A 598 0.32 18.28 15.28
C MET A 598 0.30 19.07 13.97
N GLN A 599 1.46 19.34 13.38
CA GLN A 599 1.59 19.98 12.06
C GLN A 599 2.73 19.38 11.23
N VAL A 600 2.44 19.04 9.97
CA VAL A 600 3.45 18.70 8.94
C VAL A 600 3.91 19.95 8.18
N TRP A 601 2.97 20.78 7.74
CA TRP A 601 3.24 22.03 7.01
C TRP A 601 3.26 23.22 7.96
N MET A 602 4.47 23.59 8.38
CA MET A 602 4.74 24.66 9.34
C MET A 602 4.91 25.99 8.62
N ARG A 603 4.46 27.10 9.21
CA ARG A 603 4.56 28.43 8.57
C ARG A 603 6.02 28.82 8.34
N GLU A 604 6.32 29.30 7.14
CA GLU A 604 7.59 29.91 6.84
C GLU A 604 7.67 31.29 7.50
N ALA A 605 8.79 31.57 8.17
CA ALA A 605 9.06 32.91 8.67
C ALA A 605 9.34 33.87 7.51
N GLU A 606 8.69 35.05 7.54
CA GLU A 606 8.98 36.10 6.56
C GLU A 606 10.46 36.52 6.67
N SER A 607 11.18 36.44 5.56
CA SER A 607 12.55 36.93 5.51
C SER A 607 12.52 38.46 5.53
N PRO A 608 13.14 39.17 6.50
CA PRO A 608 13.19 40.63 6.51
C PRO A 608 14.01 41.22 5.34
N ALA A 609 14.61 40.38 4.48
CA ALA A 609 15.58 40.80 3.48
C ALA A 609 15.00 41.03 2.08
N ILE A 610 14.00 41.91 1.92
CA ILE A 610 13.66 42.50 0.60
C ILE A 610 13.33 44.02 0.66
N TYR A 611 13.12 44.61 1.84
CA TYR A 611 12.87 46.07 1.97
C TYR A 611 13.97 46.86 2.69
N SER A 612 15.23 46.48 2.51
CA SER A 612 16.37 47.34 2.86
C SER A 612 17.04 47.86 1.59
N ILE A 613 16.36 48.74 0.87
CA ILE A 613 16.96 49.80 0.03
C ILE A 613 16.11 51.05 0.18
#